data_AF-A0A183JNY3-F1
#
_entry.id   AF-A0A183JNY3-F1
#
_cell.length_a   1.000
_cell.length_b   1.000
_cell.length_c   1.000
_cell.angle_alpha   90.00
_cell.angle_beta   90.00
_cell.angle_gamma   90.00
#
_symmetry.space_group_name_H-M   'P 1'
#
loop_
_entity.id
_entity.type
_entity.pdbx_description
1 polymer ?
#
loop_
_entity_poly.entity_id
_entity_poly.type
_entity_poly.pdbx_seq_one_letter_code
_entity_poly.pdbx_strand_id
1 'polypeptide(L)'
;MSVASKQYETLVKRLKTERTLWEDPDFPANDYAIGNIPNFREKIEWKRPHEINPNAKFFAGGASRFDIEQGALEGHFIPSYNRNVLQMHLKPLPIMG
;
A
#
# COMPACT_ATOMS: atom_id res chain seq x y z
N MET A 1 8.57 0.65 -25.21
CA MET A 1 8.68 0.47 -23.75
C MET A 1 9.47 1.62 -23.16
N SER A 2 8.94 2.26 -22.11
CA SER A 2 9.59 3.42 -21.49
C SER A 2 10.82 3.00 -20.69
N VAL A 3 11.71 3.95 -20.38
CA VAL A 3 12.86 3.70 -19.49
C VAL A 3 12.38 3.22 -18.12
N ALA A 4 11.31 3.82 -17.60
CA ALA A 4 10.70 3.42 -16.33
C ALA A 4 10.19 1.97 -16.33
N SER A 5 9.59 1.48 -17.42
CA SER A 5 9.12 0.09 -17.49
C SER A 5 10.29 -0.90 -17.47
N LYS A 6 11.40 -0.59 -18.15
CA LYS A 6 12.62 -1.41 -18.13
C LYS A 6 13.30 -1.46 -16.76
N GLN A 7 13.35 -0.31 -16.06
CA GLN A 7 13.87 -0.24 -14.70
C GLN A 7 13.04 -1.08 -13.73
N TYR A 8 11.71 -0.99 -13.83
CA TYR A 8 10.78 -1.80 -13.07
C TYR A 8 11.00 -3.31 -13.28
N GLU A 9 11.06 -3.76 -14.54
CA GLU A 9 11.27 -5.17 -14.85
C GLU A 9 12.60 -5.71 -14.29
N THR A 10 13.65 -4.90 -14.35
CA THR A 10 14.98 -5.25 -13.82
C THR A 10 14.93 -5.41 -12.30
N LEU A 11 14.29 -4.46 -11.62
CA LEU A 11 14.08 -4.50 -10.17
C LEU A 11 13.31 -5.76 -9.75
N VAL A 12 12.20 -6.06 -10.42
CA VAL A 12 11.37 -7.25 -10.13
C VAL A 12 12.17 -8.53 -10.31
N LYS A 13 12.94 -8.66 -11.41
CA LYS A 13 13.78 -9.84 -11.65
C LYS A 13 14.81 -10.05 -10.54
N ARG A 14 15.47 -8.98 -10.09
CA ARG A 14 16.46 -9.04 -9.01
C ARG A 14 15.83 -9.54 -7.71
N LEU A 15 14.75 -8.89 -7.27
CA LEU A 15 14.09 -9.20 -5.99
C LEU A 15 13.49 -10.61 -5.96
N LYS A 16 12.93 -11.08 -7.09
CA LYS A 16 12.47 -12.47 -7.21
C LYS A 16 13.61 -13.48 -7.07
N THR A 17 14.77 -13.18 -7.64
CA THR A 17 15.97 -14.01 -7.52
C THR A 17 16.46 -14.07 -6.08
N GLU A 18 16.51 -12.91 -5.42
CA GLU A 18 16.96 -12.76 -4.03
C GLU A 18 15.93 -13.26 -3.00
N ARG A 19 14.67 -13.49 -3.42
CA ARG A 19 13.53 -13.80 -2.54
C ARG A 19 13.31 -12.75 -1.45
N THR A 20 13.62 -11.52 -1.77
CA THR A 20 13.45 -10.36 -0.89
C THR A 20 12.25 -9.54 -1.33
N LEU A 21 11.66 -8.83 -0.37
CA LEU A 21 10.61 -7.86 -0.67
C LEU A 21 11.24 -6.50 -0.96
N TRP A 22 10.59 -5.74 -1.83
CA TRP A 22 11.01 -4.39 -2.16
C TRP A 22 10.72 -3.45 -0.99
N GLU A 23 11.64 -2.52 -0.79
CA GLU A 23 11.52 -1.35 0.06
C GLU A 23 11.95 -0.14 -0.77
N ASP A 24 11.14 0.90 -0.75
CA ASP A 24 11.40 2.12 -1.53
C ASP A 24 12.42 2.99 -0.78
N PRO A 25 13.63 3.23 -1.35
CA PRO A 25 14.63 4.08 -0.72
C PRO A 25 14.21 5.55 -0.66
N ASP A 26 13.37 6.01 -1.61
CA ASP A 26 12.93 7.39 -1.70
C ASP A 26 11.63 7.62 -0.90
N PHE A 27 10.92 6.54 -0.54
CA PHE A 27 9.66 6.58 0.20
C PHE A 27 9.58 5.48 1.29
N PRO A 28 10.38 5.61 2.37
CA PRO A 28 10.47 4.58 3.40
C PRO A 28 9.19 4.46 4.21
N ALA A 29 8.88 3.26 4.69
CA ALA A 29 7.71 2.96 5.52
C ALA A 29 7.87 3.47 6.97
N ASN A 30 7.97 4.79 7.15
CA ASN A 30 8.09 5.46 8.45
C ASN A 30 7.34 6.81 8.45
N ASP A 31 7.35 7.50 9.58
CA ASP A 31 6.58 8.75 9.76
C ASP A 31 6.98 9.87 8.79
N TYR A 32 8.21 9.85 8.25
CA TYR A 32 8.65 10.84 7.26
C TYR A 32 7.83 10.77 5.96
N ALA A 33 7.51 9.57 5.50
CA ALA A 33 6.71 9.34 4.29
C ALA A 33 5.26 9.82 4.43
N ILE A 34 4.74 9.86 5.66
CA ILE A 34 3.37 10.29 5.96
C ILE A 34 3.28 11.83 5.95
N GLY A 35 4.39 12.48 6.28
CA GLY A 35 4.45 13.94 6.42
C GLY A 35 3.73 14.42 7.69
N ASN A 36 3.40 15.71 7.72
CA ASN A 36 2.75 16.31 8.87
C ASN A 36 1.22 16.29 8.69
N ILE A 37 0.53 15.43 9.43
CA ILE A 37 -0.94 15.37 9.44
C ILE A 37 -1.44 16.04 10.75
N PRO A 38 -2.04 17.24 10.67
CA PRO A 38 -2.58 17.90 11.85
C PRO A 38 -3.64 17.03 12.54
N ASN A 39 -3.56 16.91 13.86
CA ASN A 39 -4.49 16.16 14.71
C ASN A 39 -4.50 14.63 14.57
N PHE A 40 -3.56 14.04 13.83
CA PHE A 40 -3.39 12.59 13.82
C PHE A 40 -2.65 12.14 15.09
N ARG A 41 -3.38 11.56 16.05
CA ARG A 41 -2.84 11.12 17.35
C ARG A 41 -2.60 9.63 17.46
N GLU A 42 -3.00 8.86 16.44
CA GLU A 42 -2.89 7.41 16.45
C GLU A 42 -1.49 6.98 16.02
N LYS A 43 -1.03 5.85 16.57
CA LYS A 43 0.21 5.23 16.13
C LYS A 43 -0.03 4.56 14.79
N ILE A 44 0.78 4.90 13.79
CA ILE A 44 0.71 4.28 12.46
C ILE A 44 1.62 3.06 12.43
N GLU A 45 1.10 1.96 11.92
CA GLU A 45 1.86 0.75 11.63
C GLU A 45 1.79 0.48 10.13
N TRP A 46 2.96 0.41 9.49
CA TRP A 46 3.05 0.03 8.09
C TRP A 46 2.93 -1.48 7.97
N LYS A 47 1.95 -1.93 7.17
CA LYS A 47 1.68 -3.35 6.90
C LYS A 47 1.53 -3.59 5.40
N ARG A 48 2.09 -4.67 4.91
CA ARG A 48 1.89 -5.20 3.56
C ARG A 48 0.50 -5.84 3.47
N PRO A 49 -0.11 -5.94 2.28
CA PRO A 49 -1.47 -6.48 2.13
C PRO A 49 -1.67 -7.86 2.78
N HIS A 50 -0.70 -8.76 2.67
CA HIS A 50 -0.79 -10.11 3.23
C HIS A 50 -0.60 -10.17 4.75
N GLU A 51 -0.05 -9.13 5.38
CA GLU A 51 0.01 -9.01 6.84
C GLU A 51 -1.34 -8.56 7.43
N ILE A 52 -2.20 -7.97 6.59
CA ILE A 52 -3.58 -7.55 6.94
C ILE A 52 -4.56 -8.68 6.64
N ASN A 53 -4.49 -9.25 5.43
CA ASN A 53 -5.33 -10.35 4.99
C ASN A 53 -4.49 -11.35 4.18
N PRO A 54 -4.30 -12.60 4.66
CA PRO A 54 -3.53 -13.61 3.95
C PRO A 54 -4.00 -13.86 2.51
N ASN A 55 -5.30 -13.70 2.25
CA ASN A 55 -5.92 -13.91 0.93
C ASN A 55 -6.01 -12.62 0.09
N ALA A 56 -5.24 -11.58 0.42
CA ALA A 56 -5.24 -10.32 -0.32
C ALA A 56 -4.99 -10.55 -1.82
N LYS A 57 -5.76 -9.87 -2.66
CA LYS A 57 -5.65 -9.90 -4.13
C LYS A 57 -5.55 -8.48 -4.65
N PHE A 58 -4.84 -8.31 -5.77
CA PHE A 58 -4.73 -7.00 -6.41
C PHE A 58 -6.06 -6.54 -7.03
N PHE A 59 -6.82 -7.47 -7.62
CA PHE A 59 -8.20 -7.27 -8.03
C PHE A 59 -9.06 -8.45 -7.57
N ALA A 60 -10.22 -8.17 -6.98
CA ALA A 60 -11.19 -9.18 -6.58
C ALA A 60 -12.46 -9.01 -7.44
N GLY A 61 -12.49 -9.69 -8.59
CA GLY A 61 -13.65 -9.61 -9.50
C GLY A 61 -13.67 -8.38 -10.42
N GLY A 62 -12.55 -7.65 -10.53
CA GLY A 62 -12.41 -6.46 -11.37
C GLY A 62 -12.03 -5.23 -10.55
N ALA A 63 -12.19 -4.05 -11.15
CA ALA A 63 -12.09 -2.76 -10.47
C ALA A 63 -13.43 -2.05 -10.56
N SER A 64 -13.97 -1.64 -9.43
CA SER A 64 -15.28 -1.04 -9.29
C SER A 64 -15.19 0.21 -8.41
N ARG A 65 -16.10 1.16 -8.62
CA ARG A 65 -16.21 2.36 -7.77
C ARG A 65 -16.58 2.03 -6.32
N PHE A 66 -17.08 0.81 -6.08
CA PHE A 66 -17.47 0.33 -4.76
C PHE A 66 -16.30 -0.29 -3.98
N ASP A 67 -15.11 -0.41 -4.60
CA ASP A 67 -13.93 -1.00 -3.96
C ASP A 67 -13.18 0.01 -3.05
N ILE A 68 -13.68 1.24 -2.94
CA ILE A 68 -13.05 2.34 -2.21
C ILE A 68 -13.93 2.75 -1.05
N GLU A 69 -13.42 2.57 0.16
CA GLU A 69 -13.99 3.12 1.39
C GLU A 69 -12.96 4.05 2.05
N GLN A 70 -13.36 5.29 2.34
CA GLN A 70 -12.48 6.26 2.99
C GLN A 70 -12.29 5.90 4.47
N GLY A 71 -11.05 5.67 4.88
CA GLY A 71 -10.69 5.53 6.30
C GLY A 71 -10.50 6.89 6.99
N ALA A 72 -9.87 6.90 8.16
CA ALA A 72 -9.80 8.06 9.06
C ALA A 72 -8.87 9.23 8.63
N LEU A 73 -8.42 9.29 7.38
CA LEU A 73 -7.33 10.20 6.96
C LEU A 73 -7.76 11.64 6.65
N GLU A 74 -9.04 11.99 6.73
CA GLU A 74 -9.51 13.37 6.62
C GLU A 74 -10.64 13.55 7.63
N GLY A 75 -10.77 14.71 8.27
CA GLY A 75 -11.70 15.00 9.36
C GLY A 75 -13.20 14.86 9.06
N HIS A 76 -13.59 14.09 8.05
CA HIS A 76 -14.96 13.65 7.79
C HIS A 76 -15.11 12.19 8.20
N PHE A 77 -15.59 12.00 9.44
CA PHE A 77 -15.97 10.72 10.00
C PHE A 77 -17.29 10.28 9.34
N ILE A 78 -17.25 9.39 8.34
CA ILE A 78 -18.45 8.65 7.94
C ILE A 78 -18.54 7.42 8.86
N PRO A 79 -19.62 7.25 9.62
CA PRO A 79 -19.78 6.08 10.48
C PRO A 79 -20.13 4.86 9.61
N SER A 80 -19.14 4.23 9.00
CA SER A 80 -19.29 2.87 8.48
C SER A 80 -18.89 1.89 9.58
N TYR A 81 -19.80 0.95 9.88
CA TYR A 81 -19.59 -0.17 10.78
C TYR A 81 -18.58 -1.16 10.18
N ASN A 82 -17.31 -0.77 10.07
CA ASN A 82 -16.19 -1.69 9.97
C ASN A 82 -14.89 -0.92 10.21
N ARG A 83 -14.36 -1.05 11.43
CA ARG A 83 -13.03 -0.52 11.73
C ARG A 83 -11.98 -1.41 11.08
N ASN A 84 -11.05 -0.75 10.39
CA ASN A 84 -9.71 -1.15 9.97
C ASN A 84 -9.53 -1.03 8.45
N VAL A 85 -8.46 -0.29 8.12
CA VAL A 85 -7.74 -0.19 6.84
C VAL A 85 -7.91 1.16 6.14
N LEU A 86 -6.95 2.04 6.44
CA LEU A 86 -6.50 3.06 5.51
C LEU A 86 -5.77 2.38 4.35
N GLN A 87 -6.42 2.28 3.20
CA GLN A 87 -5.77 1.88 1.95
C GLN A 87 -5.26 3.16 1.25
N MET A 88 -4.16 3.75 1.74
CA MET A 88 -3.38 4.65 0.87
C MET A 88 -2.77 3.80 -0.23
N HIS A 89 -3.21 4.02 -1.47
CA HIS A 89 -2.63 3.43 -2.67
C HIS A 89 -1.29 4.10 -2.98
N LEU A 90 -0.26 3.79 -2.20
CA LEU A 90 1.11 3.79 -2.69
C LEU A 90 1.29 2.45 -3.36
N LYS A 91 1.49 2.47 -4.68
CA LYS A 91 1.61 1.30 -5.58
C LYS A 91 2.24 0.11 -4.84
N PRO A 92 1.43 -0.86 -4.34
CA PRO A 92 2.02 -2.05 -3.76
C PRO A 92 2.54 -2.86 -4.94
N LEU A 93 3.87 -3.02 -5.03
CA LEU A 93 4.46 -3.98 -5.95
C LEU A 93 4.14 -5.38 -5.41
N PRO A 94 3.35 -6.20 -6.13
CA PRO A 94 3.14 -7.58 -5.73
C PRO A 94 4.43 -8.35 -5.97
N ILE A 95 5.01 -8.84 -4.89
CA ILE A 95 6.12 -9.80 -4.93
C ILE A 95 5.62 -11.02 -4.17
N MET A 96 4.83 -11.83 -4.85
CA MET A 96 4.70 -13.25 -4.55
C MET A 96 4.71 -14.02 -5.86
N GLY A 97 5.35 -15.18 -5.80
CA GLY A 97 5.59 -16.08 -6.93
C GLY A 97 4.33 -16.70 -7.49
#